data_AF-A0A935DTK5-F1
#
_entry.id   AF-A0A935DTK5-F1
#
_cell.length_a   1.000
_cell.length_b   1.000
_cell.length_c   1.000
_cell.angle_alpha   90.00
_cell.angle_beta   90.00
_cell.angle_gamma   90.00
#
_symmetry.space_group_name_H-M   'P 1'
#
loop_
_entity.id
_entity.type
_entity.pdbx_description
1 polymer ?
#
loop_
_entity_poly.entity_id
_entity_poly.type
_entity_poly.pdbx_seq_one_letter_code
_entity_poly.pdbx_strand_id
1 'polypeptide(L)'
;MNNGRRSSRHDARGMAGRVLVHELVHAAVGVAHGHRGPFRRLAKALGLEGRMTATHAGPQLSARLIALAEKLGPYPHGALDRSAFGRKQGTRMHKAACPACGFTMRVAAKWAGYGLPVCACGEQIALA
;
A
#
# COMPACT_ATOMS: atom_id res chain seq x y z
N MET A 1 6.80 24.03 -35.25
CA MET A 1 7.80 23.43 -34.34
C MET A 1 7.12 23.15 -33.01
N ASN A 2 6.64 21.93 -32.77
CA ASN A 2 5.97 21.58 -31.52
C ASN A 2 6.82 20.55 -30.78
N ASN A 3 7.33 20.94 -29.61
CA ASN A 3 8.31 20.22 -28.81
C ASN A 3 7.63 19.09 -28.03
N GLY A 4 7.71 17.88 -28.58
CA GLY A 4 7.14 16.68 -27.98
C GLY A 4 7.90 16.23 -26.73
N ARG A 5 7.47 16.67 -25.55
CA ARG A 5 7.77 15.97 -24.29
C ARG A 5 6.99 14.64 -24.24
N ARG A 6 7.55 13.59 -24.86
CA ARG A 6 7.22 12.21 -24.47
C ARG A 6 7.99 11.91 -23.19
N SER A 7 7.35 12.19 -22.04
CA SER A 7 7.70 11.52 -20.79
C SER A 7 7.61 10.02 -21.02
N SER A 8 8.73 9.30 -20.81
CA SER A 8 8.85 7.88 -21.03
C SER A 8 7.79 7.14 -20.20
N ARG A 9 6.76 6.64 -20.87
CA ARG A 9 5.80 5.70 -20.28
C ARG A 9 6.59 4.44 -19.93
N HIS A 10 6.79 4.19 -18.63
CA HIS A 10 7.33 2.92 -18.16
C HIS A 10 6.45 1.80 -18.71
N ASP A 11 7.06 0.86 -19.42
CA ASP A 11 6.36 -0.25 -20.06
C ASP A 11 5.65 -1.10 -19.00
N ALA A 12 4.32 -1.10 -19.01
CA ALA A 12 3.47 -1.73 -17.99
C ALA A 12 3.71 -3.25 -17.91
N ARG A 13 4.24 -3.86 -18.98
CA ARG A 13 4.43 -5.30 -19.15
C ARG A 13 5.46 -5.90 -18.18
N GLY A 14 6.48 -5.14 -17.76
CA GLY A 14 7.50 -5.60 -16.81
C GLY A 14 7.24 -5.21 -15.34
N MET A 15 6.17 -4.45 -15.07
CA MET A 15 5.97 -3.82 -13.75
C MET A 15 5.63 -4.83 -12.65
N ALA A 16 4.86 -5.87 -12.95
CA ALA A 16 4.54 -6.91 -11.98
C ALA A 16 5.77 -7.76 -11.61
N GLY A 17 6.60 -8.09 -12.60
CA GLY A 17 7.79 -8.92 -12.41
C GLY A 17 8.80 -8.33 -11.43
N ARG A 18 9.04 -7.01 -11.46
CA ARG A 18 9.98 -6.37 -10.52
C ARG A 18 9.50 -6.38 -9.06
N VAL A 19 8.18 -6.34 -8.86
CA VAL A 19 7.58 -6.45 -7.51
C VAL A 19 7.73 -7.88 -7.03
N LEU A 20 7.44 -8.87 -7.88
CA LEU A 20 7.65 -10.27 -7.53
C LEU A 20 9.12 -10.56 -7.17
N VAL A 21 10.08 -10.04 -7.94
CA VAL A 21 11.51 -10.21 -7.61
C VAL A 21 11.85 -9.58 -6.25
N HIS A 22 11.28 -8.42 -5.91
CA HIS A 22 11.46 -7.81 -4.58
C HIS A 22 10.96 -8.72 -3.46
N GLU A 23 9.77 -9.29 -3.60
CA GLU A 23 9.19 -10.19 -2.58
C GLU A 23 9.94 -11.53 -2.50
N LEU A 24 10.41 -12.06 -3.63
CA LEU A 24 11.26 -13.25 -3.65
C LEU A 24 12.60 -13.03 -2.94
N VAL A 25 13.16 -11.82 -2.98
CA VAL A 25 14.33 -11.48 -2.18
C VAL A 25 13.99 -11.55 -0.69
N HIS A 26 12.87 -11.00 -0.24
CA HIS A 26 12.43 -11.14 1.16
C HIS A 26 12.25 -12.60 1.57
N ALA A 27 11.62 -13.40 0.71
CA ALA A 27 11.43 -14.82 0.96
C ALA A 27 12.77 -15.58 1.05
N ALA A 28 13.74 -15.24 0.21
CA ALA A 28 15.03 -15.91 0.17
C ALA A 28 15.95 -15.54 1.35
N VAL A 29 15.97 -14.26 1.76
CA VAL A 29 16.88 -13.80 2.83
C VAL A 29 16.23 -13.83 4.20
N GLY A 30 14.90 -13.88 4.29
CA GLY A 30 14.13 -13.77 5.53
C GLY A 30 13.61 -12.37 5.79
N VAL A 31 12.30 -12.28 6.07
CA VAL A 31 11.55 -11.02 6.25
C VAL A 31 12.09 -10.15 7.39
N ALA A 32 12.70 -10.76 8.41
CA ALA A 32 13.26 -10.07 9.57
C ALA A 32 14.38 -9.07 9.22
N HIS A 33 15.09 -9.27 8.10
CA HIS A 33 16.12 -8.33 7.66
C HIS A 33 15.55 -7.04 7.06
N GLY A 34 14.25 -7.01 6.74
CA GLY A 34 13.63 -5.94 5.98
C GLY A 34 14.43 -5.63 4.72
N HIS A 35 14.67 -4.35 4.44
CA HIS A 35 15.37 -3.90 3.24
C HIS A 35 16.88 -3.65 3.41
N ARG A 36 17.51 -4.31 4.39
CA ARG A 36 18.90 -4.06 4.84
C ARG A 36 19.86 -5.20 4.47
N GLY A 37 21.16 -4.96 4.62
CA GLY A 37 22.24 -5.96 4.56
C GLY A 37 22.03 -7.10 3.54
N PRO A 38 21.58 -8.29 3.98
CA PRO A 38 21.27 -9.43 3.10
C PRO A 38 20.32 -9.10 1.94
N PHE A 39 19.19 -8.44 2.22
CA PHE A 39 18.23 -8.01 1.20
C PHE A 39 18.90 -7.12 0.16
N ARG A 40 19.61 -6.08 0.61
CA ARG A 40 20.25 -5.11 -0.30
C ARG A 40 21.26 -5.77 -1.21
N ARG A 41 22.05 -6.71 -0.69
CA ARG A 41 23.05 -7.46 -1.47
C ARG A 41 22.38 -8.28 -2.56
N LEU A 42 21.40 -9.10 -2.21
CA LEU A 42 20.73 -9.98 -3.18
C LEU A 42 19.90 -9.19 -4.19
N ALA A 43 19.15 -8.18 -3.73
CA ALA A 43 18.37 -7.30 -4.60
C ALA A 43 19.24 -6.67 -5.69
N LYS A 44 20.40 -6.10 -5.31
CA LYS A 44 21.36 -5.54 -6.27
C LYS A 44 21.94 -6.58 -7.21
N ALA A 45 22.30 -7.77 -6.70
CA ALA A 45 22.84 -8.85 -7.52
C ALA A 45 21.84 -9.34 -8.58
N LEU A 46 20.54 -9.28 -8.29
CA LEU A 46 19.46 -9.61 -9.24
C LEU A 46 19.13 -8.48 -10.23
N GLY A 47 19.73 -7.29 -10.06
CA GLY A 47 19.47 -6.13 -10.91
C GLY A 47 18.29 -5.26 -10.46
N LEU A 48 17.94 -5.28 -9.17
CA LEU A 48 17.06 -4.25 -8.58
C LEU A 48 17.87 -2.99 -8.21
N GLU A 49 17.31 -1.84 -8.54
CA GLU A 49 17.90 -0.51 -8.41
C GLU A 49 17.00 0.44 -7.61
N GLY A 50 17.53 1.60 -7.24
CA GLY A 50 16.82 2.63 -6.46
C GLY A 50 16.86 2.42 -4.93
N ARG A 51 15.89 3.03 -4.23
CA ARG A 51 15.74 2.85 -2.78
C ARG A 51 15.25 1.43 -2.51
N MET A 52 15.84 0.72 -1.55
CA MET A 52 15.47 -0.69 -1.30
C MET A 52 14.02 -0.87 -0.86
N THR A 53 13.38 0.16 -0.30
CA THR A 53 11.95 0.18 0.02
C THR A 53 11.04 0.50 -1.18
N ALA A 54 11.61 0.89 -2.31
CA ALA A 54 10.91 1.33 -3.52
C ALA A 54 11.74 1.00 -4.77
N THR A 55 12.09 -0.28 -4.95
CA THR A 55 12.99 -0.73 -6.01
C THR A 55 12.33 -0.70 -7.39
N HIS A 56 13.14 -0.50 -8.42
CA HIS A 56 12.80 -0.76 -9.81
C HIS A 56 13.78 -1.76 -10.42
N ALA A 57 13.40 -2.39 -11.54
CA ALA A 57 14.32 -3.26 -12.27
C ALA A 57 15.25 -2.42 -13.14
N GLY A 58 16.55 -2.72 -13.10
CA GLY A 58 17.53 -2.19 -14.05
C GLY A 58 17.29 -2.71 -15.47
N PRO A 59 18.06 -2.25 -16.47
CA PRO A 59 17.82 -2.57 -17.89
C PRO A 59 17.83 -4.07 -18.20
N GLN A 60 18.82 -4.82 -17.69
CA GLN A 60 18.97 -6.25 -17.96
C GLN A 60 17.86 -7.06 -17.30
N LEU A 61 17.51 -6.74 -16.05
CA LEU A 61 16.40 -7.40 -15.35
C LEU A 61 15.07 -7.09 -16.05
N SER A 62 14.86 -5.85 -16.48
CA SER A 62 13.66 -5.45 -17.21
C SER A 62 13.49 -6.23 -18.51
N ALA A 63 14.55 -6.35 -19.32
CA ALA A 63 14.51 -7.14 -20.55
C ALA A 63 14.15 -8.61 -20.28
N ARG A 64 14.72 -9.23 -19.23
CA ARG A 64 14.40 -10.61 -18.83
C ARG A 64 12.94 -10.75 -18.39
N LEU A 65 12.43 -9.82 -17.60
CA LEU A 65 11.05 -9.85 -17.12
C LEU A 65 10.03 -9.65 -18.25
N ILE A 66 10.34 -8.78 -19.22
CA ILE A 66 9.50 -8.59 -20.42
C ILE A 66 9.44 -9.88 -21.23
N ALA A 67 10.58 -10.50 -21.52
CA ALA A 67 10.63 -11.76 -22.26
C ALA A 67 9.87 -12.90 -21.54
N LEU A 68 9.89 -12.93 -20.21
CA LEU A 68 9.10 -13.88 -19.43
C LEU A 68 7.61 -13.57 -19.50
N ALA A 69 7.22 -12.30 -19.37
CA ALA A 69 5.82 -11.89 -19.46
C ALA A 69 5.22 -12.21 -20.84
N GLU A 70 5.99 -12.03 -21.92
CA GLU A 70 5.57 -12.41 -23.28
C GLU A 70 5.32 -13.91 -23.41
N LYS A 71 6.18 -14.74 -22.80
CA LYS A 71 6.01 -16.21 -22.80
C LYS A 71 4.80 -16.66 -21.98
N LEU A 72 4.53 -16.00 -20.85
CA LEU A 72 3.40 -16.32 -19.97
C LEU A 72 2.07 -15.85 -20.56
N GLY A 73 2.09 -14.81 -21.41
CA GLY A 73 0.90 -14.22 -21.99
C GLY A 73 0.09 -13.36 -20.99
N PRO A 74 -1.13 -12.97 -21.37
CA PRO A 74 -2.00 -12.15 -20.52
C PRO A 74 -2.36 -12.88 -19.22
N TYR A 75 -2.27 -12.17 -18.09
CA TYR A 75 -2.58 -12.75 -16.78
C TYR A 75 -4.10 -12.99 -16.63
N PRO A 76 -4.57 -14.25 -16.50
CA PRO A 76 -5.99 -14.61 -16.64
C PRO A 76 -6.78 -14.38 -15.34
N HIS A 77 -6.81 -13.15 -14.86
CA HIS A 77 -7.58 -12.73 -13.68
C HIS A 77 -8.40 -11.49 -13.99
N GLY A 78 -9.52 -11.31 -13.29
CA GLY A 78 -10.26 -10.06 -13.31
C GLY A 78 -9.40 -8.90 -12.79
N ALA A 79 -9.61 -7.70 -13.32
CA ALA A 79 -8.88 -6.52 -12.86
C ALA A 79 -9.09 -6.32 -11.35
N LEU A 80 -8.00 -6.12 -10.61
CA LEU A 80 -8.06 -5.75 -9.20
C LEU A 80 -8.62 -4.33 -9.09
N ASP A 81 -9.88 -4.22 -8.73
CA ASP A 81 -10.51 -2.93 -8.47
C ASP A 81 -10.02 -2.36 -7.13
N ARG A 82 -9.02 -1.47 -7.20
CA ARG A 82 -8.50 -0.76 -6.03
C ARG A 82 -9.55 0.10 -5.33
N SER A 83 -10.65 0.46 -6.00
CA SER A 83 -11.75 1.20 -5.38
C SER A 83 -12.59 0.35 -4.44
N ALA A 84 -12.61 -0.98 -4.64
CA ALA A 84 -13.23 -1.93 -3.72
C ALA A 84 -12.43 -2.06 -2.40
N PHE A 85 -11.13 -1.79 -2.42
CA PHE A 85 -10.33 -1.67 -1.21
C PHE A 85 -10.63 -0.30 -0.60
N GLY A 86 -11.61 -0.26 0.31
CA GLY A 86 -12.09 0.96 0.95
C GLY A 86 -10.95 1.88 1.43
N ARG A 87 -11.24 3.19 1.52
CA ARG A 87 -10.25 4.20 1.91
C ARG A 87 -9.55 3.79 3.21
N LYS A 88 -8.23 3.94 3.25
CA LYS A 88 -7.44 3.72 4.46
C LYS A 88 -8.04 4.56 5.59
N GLN A 89 -8.62 3.90 6.58
CA GLN A 89 -9.15 4.58 7.75
C GLN A 89 -7.97 5.11 8.58
N GLY A 90 -7.83 6.44 8.64
CA GLY A 90 -6.72 7.10 9.32
C GLY A 90 -6.80 7.02 10.85
N THR A 91 -7.99 7.15 11.43
CA THR A 91 -8.19 7.08 12.88
C THR A 91 -9.31 6.09 13.20
N ARG A 92 -9.05 5.15 14.12
CA ARG A 92 -10.01 4.17 14.65
C ARG A 92 -10.95 4.75 15.73
N MET A 93 -11.19 6.06 15.66
CA MET A 93 -12.01 6.75 16.65
C MET A 93 -13.47 6.72 16.19
N HIS A 94 -14.35 6.25 17.07
CA HIS A 94 -15.79 6.34 16.86
C HIS A 94 -16.24 7.79 17.04
N LYS A 95 -17.22 8.18 16.23
CA LYS A 95 -17.95 9.41 16.49
C LYS A 95 -18.95 9.12 17.61
N ALA A 96 -19.05 10.04 18.56
CA ALA A 96 -20.10 10.04 19.55
C ALA A 96 -20.80 11.41 19.50
N ALA A 97 -22.10 11.43 19.71
CA ALA A 97 -22.91 12.63 19.67
C ALA A 97 -23.90 12.64 20.83
N CYS A 98 -24.14 13.84 21.36
CA CYS A 98 -25.25 14.08 22.27
C CYS A 98 -26.55 14.14 21.45
N PRO A 99 -27.57 13.30 21.75
CA PRO A 99 -28.82 13.29 21.01
C PRO A 99 -29.67 14.55 21.25
N ALA A 100 -29.51 15.23 22.38
CA ALA A 100 -30.29 16.42 22.72
C ALA A 100 -29.74 17.71 22.09
N CYS A 101 -28.44 17.99 22.25
CA CYS A 101 -27.85 19.27 21.83
C CYS A 101 -26.94 19.18 20.60
N GLY A 102 -26.69 17.98 20.08
CA GLY A 102 -25.86 17.78 18.89
C GLY A 102 -24.35 17.96 19.12
N PHE A 103 -23.89 18.14 20.36
CA PHE A 103 -22.46 18.14 20.69
C PHE A 103 -21.81 16.84 20.19
N THR A 104 -20.65 16.93 19.54
CA THR A 104 -19.95 15.75 19.02
C THR A 104 -18.55 15.63 19.60
N MET A 105 -18.11 14.39 19.83
CA MET A 105 -16.75 14.05 20.21
C MET A 105 -16.26 12.81 19.47
N ARG A 106 -14.95 12.57 19.52
CA ARG A 106 -14.31 11.36 18.98
C ARG A 106 -13.75 10.55 20.15
N VAL A 107 -14.09 9.28 20.20
CA VAL A 107 -13.69 8.36 21.29
C VAL A 107 -13.04 7.11 20.74
N ALA A 108 -11.98 6.61 21.39
CA ALA A 108 -11.36 5.36 20.99
C ALA A 108 -12.30 4.19 21.32
N ALA A 109 -12.35 3.16 20.46
CA ALA A 109 -13.20 1.97 20.66
C ALA A 109 -13.05 1.36 22.06
N LYS A 110 -11.81 1.31 22.58
CA LYS A 110 -11.50 0.85 23.93
C LYS A 110 -12.33 1.58 24.99
N TRP A 111 -12.39 2.92 24.93
CA TRP A 111 -13.07 3.74 25.93
C TRP A 111 -14.58 3.70 25.80
N ALA A 112 -15.10 3.64 24.56
CA ALA A 112 -16.53 3.50 24.32
C ALA A 112 -17.13 2.23 24.97
N GLY A 113 -16.35 1.14 25.09
CA GLY A 113 -16.78 -0.08 25.77
C GLY A 113 -16.90 0.04 27.29
N TYR A 114 -16.23 1.00 27.92
CA TYR A 114 -16.37 1.28 29.36
C TYR A 114 -17.54 2.23 29.65
N GLY A 115 -17.98 3.00 28.65
CA GLY A 115 -19.05 3.98 28.79
C GLY A 115 -18.65 5.33 28.19
N LEU A 116 -19.66 6.18 27.99
CA LEU A 116 -19.50 7.53 27.45
C LEU A 116 -19.85 8.55 28.54
N PRO A 117 -19.20 9.73 28.54
CA PRO A 117 -19.52 10.77 29.51
C PRO A 117 -20.91 11.37 29.27
N VAL A 118 -21.46 12.01 30.31
CA VAL A 118 -22.67 12.83 30.20
C VAL A 118 -22.32 14.16 29.56
N CYS A 119 -23.18 14.66 28.67
CA CYS A 119 -23.02 15.96 28.05
C CYS A 119 -23.26 17.10 29.05
N ALA A 120 -22.70 18.28 28.80
CA ALA A 120 -22.93 19.46 29.64
C ALA A 120 -24.42 19.88 29.70
N CYS A 121 -25.25 19.46 28.75
CA CYS A 121 -26.69 19.66 28.79
C CYS A 121 -27.45 18.62 29.64
N GLY A 122 -26.74 17.71 30.31
CA GLY A 122 -27.30 16.67 31.18
C GLY A 122 -27.65 15.35 30.49
N GLU A 123 -27.57 15.28 29.15
CA GLU A 123 -27.97 14.09 28.38
C GLU A 123 -26.81 13.11 28.18
N GLN A 124 -27.11 11.81 28.13
CA GLN A 124 -26.10 10.77 27.91
C GLN A 124 -25.61 10.78 26.46
N ILE A 125 -24.30 10.89 26.26
CA ILE A 125 -23.70 10.82 24.91
C ILE A 125 -23.78 9.37 24.40
N ALA A 126 -24.11 9.21 23.12
CA ALA A 126 -24.19 7.92 22.42
C ALA A 126 -23.23 7.87 21.22
N LEU A 127 -22.84 6.67 20.78
CA LEU A 127 -22.10 6.51 19.53
C LEU A 127 -23.00 6.89 18.33
N ALA A 128 -22.40 7.55 17.33
CA ALA A 128 -23.08 8.08 16.15
C ALA A 128 -22.49 7.51 14.86
#